data_AF-Q9RCP2-F1
#
_entry.id   AF-Q9RCP2-F1
#
_cell.length_a   1.000
_cell.length_b   1.000
_cell.length_c   1.000
_cell.angle_alpha   90.00
_cell.angle_beta   90.00
_cell.angle_gamma   90.00
#
_symmetry.space_group_name_H-M   'P 1'
#
loop_
_entity.id
_entity.type
_entity.pdbx_description
1 polymer ?
#
loop_
_entity_poly.entity_id
_entity_poly.type
_entity_poly.pdbx_seq_one_letter_code
_entity_poly.pdbx_strand_id
1 'polypeptide(L)'
;TLQPIKQKIEKALGIPFFIDNDANVAALGERWMGAGDNQPDVVFMTLGTGVGGGIVAEGKLLHGVAGAAGELGHITVDFDQPISCTCGKKGCLETVASATGIVNLTRRYADEYEGDAALKRLIDNGEEVTAKTVFELAKEGDDLALIVYRNFSRYLGIACA
;
A
#
# COMPACT_ATOMS: atom_id res chain seq x y z
N THR A 1 -11.69 7.76 -21.26
CA THR A 1 -12.65 7.07 -22.16
C THR A 1 -13.27 5.90 -21.42
N LEU A 2 -14.59 5.74 -21.46
CA LEU A 2 -15.28 4.60 -20.85
C LEU A 2 -14.86 3.29 -21.53
N GLN A 3 -14.61 2.24 -20.74
CA GLN A 3 -14.24 0.92 -21.23
C GLN A 3 -15.33 -0.11 -20.89
N PRO A 4 -16.12 -0.61 -21.85
CA PRO A 4 -17.18 -1.59 -21.58
C PRO A 4 -16.60 -3.02 -21.51
N ILE A 5 -15.72 -3.28 -20.54
CA ILE A 5 -14.94 -4.52 -20.44
C ILE A 5 -15.85 -5.75 -20.34
N LYS A 6 -16.82 -5.72 -19.43
CA LYS A 6 -17.77 -6.83 -19.23
C LYS A 6 -18.47 -7.22 -20.53
N GLN A 7 -19.09 -6.26 -21.21
CA GLN A 7 -19.83 -6.53 -22.45
C GLN A 7 -18.94 -7.13 -23.54
N LYS A 8 -17.71 -6.62 -23.70
CA LYS A 8 -16.76 -7.13 -24.70
C LYS A 8 -16.35 -8.58 -24.42
N ILE A 9 -16.07 -8.91 -23.15
CA ILE A 9 -15.61 -10.24 -22.75
C ILE A 9 -16.77 -11.25 -22.79
N GLU A 10 -17.95 -10.93 -22.25
CA GLU A 10 -19.13 -11.82 -22.32
C GLU A 10 -19.52 -12.14 -23.75
N LYS A 11 -19.51 -11.15 -24.64
CA LYS A 11 -19.81 -11.35 -26.06
C LYS A 11 -18.80 -12.29 -26.74
N ALA A 12 -17.52 -12.16 -26.41
CA ALA A 12 -16.47 -12.95 -27.02
C ALA A 12 -16.46 -14.41 -26.52
N LEU A 13 -16.78 -14.63 -25.24
CA LEU A 13 -16.67 -15.94 -24.59
C LEU A 13 -17.99 -16.70 -24.47
N GLY A 14 -19.14 -16.02 -24.59
CA GLY A 14 -20.46 -16.64 -24.47
C GLY A 14 -20.81 -17.13 -23.05
N ILE A 15 -20.09 -16.65 -22.02
CA ILE A 15 -20.30 -17.00 -20.61
C ILE A 15 -20.46 -15.73 -19.75
N PRO A 16 -21.12 -15.81 -18.57
CA PRO A 16 -21.19 -14.70 -17.63
C PRO A 16 -19.80 -14.24 -17.18
N PHE A 17 -19.60 -12.92 -17.06
CA PHE A 17 -18.35 -12.32 -16.62
C PHE A 17 -18.58 -11.26 -15.53
N PHE A 18 -17.68 -11.26 -14.55
CA PHE A 18 -17.68 -10.33 -13.41
C PHE A 18 -16.33 -9.65 -13.33
N ILE A 19 -16.34 -8.38 -12.95
CA ILE A 19 -15.13 -7.54 -12.79
C ILE A 19 -15.35 -6.60 -11.62
N ASP A 20 -14.30 -6.38 -10.86
CA ASP A 20 -14.24 -5.42 -9.76
C ASP A 20 -12.80 -4.85 -9.69
N ASN A 21 -12.57 -3.92 -8.78
CA ASN A 21 -11.23 -3.44 -8.43
C ASN A 21 -10.34 -4.61 -7.92
N ASP A 22 -9.04 -4.56 -8.21
CA ASP A 22 -8.09 -5.62 -7.87
C ASP A 22 -7.97 -5.87 -6.36
N ALA A 23 -7.84 -4.81 -5.55
CA ALA A 23 -7.80 -4.91 -4.10
C ALA A 23 -9.15 -5.35 -3.50
N ASN A 24 -10.27 -4.98 -4.11
CA ASN A 24 -11.60 -5.49 -3.75
C ASN A 24 -11.71 -7.01 -3.97
N VAL A 25 -11.28 -7.53 -5.13
CA VAL A 25 -11.32 -8.98 -5.39
C VAL A 25 -10.33 -9.71 -4.50
N ALA A 26 -9.16 -9.14 -4.21
CA ALA A 26 -8.22 -9.69 -3.24
C ALA A 26 -8.84 -9.77 -1.83
N ALA A 27 -9.56 -8.73 -1.40
CA ALA A 27 -10.29 -8.72 -0.13
C ALA A 27 -11.35 -9.83 -0.06
N LEU A 28 -12.09 -10.08 -1.15
CA LEU A 28 -13.03 -11.20 -1.23
C LEU A 28 -12.31 -12.55 -1.13
N GLY A 29 -11.14 -12.69 -1.75
CA GLY A 29 -10.31 -13.89 -1.66
C GLY A 29 -9.83 -14.17 -0.24
N GLU A 30 -9.24 -13.16 0.41
CA GLU A 30 -8.79 -13.25 1.81
C GLU A 30 -9.95 -13.49 2.77
N ARG A 31 -11.10 -12.86 2.54
CA ARG A 31 -12.32 -13.15 3.29
C ARG A 31 -12.76 -14.60 3.09
N TRP A 32 -12.76 -15.12 1.88
CA TRP A 32 -13.33 -16.44 1.60
C TRP A 32 -12.43 -17.59 2.05
N MET A 33 -11.16 -17.55 1.67
CA MET A 33 -10.22 -18.68 1.79
C MET A 33 -8.93 -18.32 2.53
N GLY A 34 -8.80 -17.08 3.00
CA GLY A 34 -7.58 -16.57 3.62
C GLY A 34 -7.80 -16.11 5.06
N ALA A 35 -7.08 -15.05 5.45
CA ALA A 35 -7.03 -14.57 6.82
C ALA A 35 -8.35 -13.97 7.33
N GLY A 36 -9.29 -13.65 6.43
CA GLY A 36 -10.59 -13.10 6.79
C GLY A 36 -11.62 -14.14 7.24
N ASP A 37 -11.37 -15.45 7.07
CA ASP A 37 -12.15 -16.57 7.63
C ASP A 37 -13.68 -16.40 7.58
N ASN A 38 -14.19 -16.04 6.41
CA ASN A 38 -15.59 -15.73 6.10
C ASN A 38 -16.28 -14.70 7.01
N GLN A 39 -15.52 -13.90 7.76
CA GLN A 39 -16.08 -12.87 8.64
C GLN A 39 -16.89 -11.84 7.83
N PRO A 40 -18.01 -11.34 8.38
CA PRO A 40 -18.86 -10.38 7.69
C PRO A 40 -18.21 -9.00 7.57
N ASP A 41 -17.26 -8.68 8.43
CA ASP A 41 -16.60 -7.38 8.49
C ASP A 41 -15.08 -7.59 8.39
N VAL A 42 -14.50 -7.21 7.25
CA VAL A 42 -13.07 -7.39 6.92
C VAL A 42 -12.58 -6.16 6.20
N VAL A 43 -11.48 -5.58 6.69
CA VAL A 43 -10.70 -4.58 5.97
C VAL A 43 -9.42 -5.23 5.47
N PHE A 44 -9.22 -5.21 4.17
CA PHE A 44 -8.02 -5.71 3.52
C PHE A 44 -7.20 -4.52 3.01
N MET A 45 -5.88 -4.57 3.21
CA MET A 45 -4.93 -3.61 2.65
C MET A 45 -3.81 -4.37 1.95
N THR A 46 -3.51 -4.00 0.73
CA THR A 46 -2.39 -4.56 -0.05
C THR A 46 -1.28 -3.54 -0.15
N LEU A 47 -0.05 -3.97 0.16
CA LEU A 47 1.16 -3.17 0.07
C LEU A 47 2.04 -3.72 -1.04
N GLY A 48 2.23 -2.96 -2.10
CA GLY A 48 3.03 -3.36 -3.27
C GLY A 48 3.62 -2.15 -3.96
N THR A 49 3.50 -2.06 -5.28
CA THR A 49 3.87 -0.85 -6.03
C THR A 49 3.15 0.40 -5.50
N GLY A 50 1.88 0.23 -5.14
CA GLY A 50 1.05 1.21 -4.45
C GLY A 50 0.45 0.65 -3.16
N VAL A 51 -0.54 1.35 -2.60
CA VAL A 51 -1.34 0.86 -1.49
C VAL A 51 -2.81 0.81 -1.89
N GLY A 52 -3.37 -0.40 -1.95
CA GLY A 52 -4.77 -0.64 -2.26
C GLY A 52 -5.54 -1.14 -1.03
N GLY A 53 -6.86 -1.17 -1.13
CA GLY A 53 -7.69 -1.77 -0.09
C GLY A 53 -9.06 -2.23 -0.57
N GLY A 54 -9.70 -3.06 0.25
CA GLY A 54 -11.06 -3.51 0.05
C GLY A 54 -11.76 -3.62 1.40
N ILE A 55 -13.03 -3.21 1.46
CA ILE A 55 -13.81 -3.19 2.70
C ILE A 55 -15.04 -4.06 2.50
N VAL A 56 -15.17 -5.10 3.32
CA VAL A 56 -16.39 -5.87 3.48
C VAL A 56 -17.03 -5.45 4.79
N ALA A 57 -18.30 -5.07 4.76
CA ALA A 57 -19.10 -4.77 5.95
C ALA A 57 -20.47 -5.43 5.82
N GLU A 58 -20.98 -6.01 6.91
CA GLU A 58 -22.23 -6.77 6.92
C GLU A 58 -22.30 -7.85 5.82
N GLY A 59 -21.15 -8.47 5.54
CA GLY A 59 -20.98 -9.50 4.50
C GLY A 59 -21.00 -8.97 3.05
N LYS A 60 -21.00 -7.64 2.85
CA LYS A 60 -21.05 -7.01 1.53
C LYS A 60 -19.79 -6.20 1.27
N LEU A 61 -19.21 -6.40 0.08
CA LEU A 61 -18.14 -5.54 -0.41
C LEU A 61 -18.69 -4.13 -0.67
N LEU A 62 -17.97 -3.11 -0.18
CA LEU A 62 -18.35 -1.72 -0.33
C LEU A 62 -17.69 -1.10 -1.57
N HIS A 63 -18.50 -0.49 -2.45
CA HIS A 63 -18.00 0.25 -3.62
C HIS A 63 -18.11 1.77 -3.46
N GLY A 64 -19.02 2.25 -2.62
CA GLY A 64 -19.33 3.68 -2.50
C GLY A 64 -20.01 4.26 -3.76
N VAL A 65 -20.34 5.55 -3.73
CA VAL A 65 -21.15 6.21 -4.78
C VAL A 65 -20.47 6.25 -6.16
N ALA A 66 -19.14 6.25 -6.18
CA ALA A 66 -18.33 6.37 -7.40
C ALA A 66 -17.43 5.16 -7.65
N GLY A 67 -17.61 4.05 -6.91
CA GLY A 67 -16.72 2.88 -7.03
C GLY A 67 -15.34 3.07 -6.39
N ALA A 68 -15.20 4.04 -5.49
CA ALA A 68 -13.92 4.44 -4.86
C ALA A 68 -13.87 4.17 -3.34
N ALA A 69 -14.82 3.39 -2.79
CA ALA A 69 -14.66 2.90 -1.43
C ALA A 69 -13.49 1.90 -1.38
N GLY A 70 -12.69 1.94 -0.31
CA GLY A 70 -11.51 1.08 -0.18
C GLY A 70 -10.21 1.68 -0.75
N GLU A 71 -10.21 2.93 -1.22
CA GLU A 71 -9.00 3.67 -1.65
C GLU A 71 -8.10 4.10 -0.46
N LEU A 72 -7.71 3.11 0.38
CA LEU A 72 -7.01 3.30 1.65
C LEU A 72 -5.62 3.93 1.48
N GLY A 73 -4.97 3.70 0.35
CA GLY A 73 -3.67 4.30 0.03
C GLY A 73 -3.69 5.82 -0.07
N HIS A 74 -4.87 6.42 -0.27
CA HIS A 74 -5.04 7.86 -0.42
C HIS A 74 -5.53 8.58 0.84
N ILE A 75 -5.61 7.88 1.97
CA ILE A 75 -5.79 8.47 3.31
C ILE A 75 -4.57 9.34 3.61
N THR A 76 -4.78 10.57 4.06
CA THR A 76 -3.68 11.46 4.48
C THR A 76 -3.21 11.08 5.88
N VAL A 77 -1.95 10.69 6.00
CA VAL A 77 -1.32 10.21 7.26
C VAL A 77 -0.10 11.03 7.68
N ASP A 78 0.52 11.75 6.75
CA ASP A 78 1.68 12.60 7.01
C ASP A 78 1.29 14.07 6.81
N PHE A 79 1.21 14.83 7.90
CA PHE A 79 0.88 16.26 7.89
C PHE A 79 2.12 17.14 8.11
N ASP A 80 3.19 16.58 8.64
CA ASP A 80 4.39 17.32 9.04
C ASP A 80 5.35 17.50 7.86
N GLN A 81 5.63 16.42 7.13
CA GLN A 81 6.53 16.43 5.96
C GLN A 81 5.88 15.76 4.74
N PRO A 82 4.73 16.25 4.25
CA PRO A 82 3.92 15.51 3.28
C PRO A 82 4.60 15.37 1.90
N ILE A 83 4.74 14.13 1.41
CA ILE A 83 5.19 13.83 0.03
C ILE A 83 4.04 13.99 -0.95
N SER A 84 4.31 14.55 -2.14
CA SER A 84 3.32 14.64 -3.22
C SER A 84 2.88 13.27 -3.71
N CYS A 85 1.57 13.04 -3.77
CA CYS A 85 0.98 11.83 -4.32
C CYS A 85 0.52 12.06 -5.76
N THR A 86 0.57 11.01 -6.58
CA THR A 86 0.09 11.03 -7.96
C THR A 86 -1.42 11.29 -8.08
N CYS A 87 -2.19 11.05 -7.01
CA CYS A 87 -3.62 11.42 -6.95
C CYS A 87 -3.87 12.94 -6.90
N GLY A 88 -2.83 13.77 -6.75
CA GLY A 88 -2.90 15.23 -6.70
C GLY A 88 -2.91 15.83 -5.29
N LYS A 89 -3.01 15.01 -4.24
CA LYS A 89 -2.87 15.45 -2.83
C LYS A 89 -1.42 15.32 -2.36
N LYS A 90 -1.17 15.58 -1.07
CA LYS A 90 0.09 15.25 -0.39
C LYS A 90 -0.17 14.45 0.88
N GLY A 91 0.84 13.72 1.34
CA GLY A 91 0.82 13.00 2.61
C GLY A 91 -0.04 11.73 2.61
N CYS A 92 -0.37 11.20 1.43
CA CYS A 92 -1.13 9.95 1.32
C CYS A 92 -0.33 8.77 1.88
N LEU A 93 -1.02 7.80 2.50
CA LEU A 93 -0.42 6.57 3.04
C LEU A 93 0.47 5.86 2.02
N GLU A 94 0.05 5.80 0.76
CA GLU A 94 0.83 5.21 -0.33
C GLU A 94 2.25 5.81 -0.45
N THR A 95 2.40 7.11 -0.18
CA THR A 95 3.68 7.81 -0.32
C THR A 95 4.70 7.44 0.75
N VAL A 96 4.28 6.72 1.79
CA VAL A 96 5.10 6.29 2.93
C VAL A 96 5.01 4.78 3.21
N ALA A 97 4.02 4.08 2.65
CA ALA A 97 3.75 2.66 2.92
C ALA A 97 3.75 1.73 1.69
N SER A 98 3.82 2.25 0.47
CA SER A 98 4.11 1.42 -0.71
C SER A 98 5.60 1.04 -0.77
N ALA A 99 5.97 0.16 -1.70
CA ALA A 99 7.38 -0.12 -1.99
C ALA A 99 8.16 1.17 -2.33
N THR A 100 7.57 2.03 -3.17
CA THR A 100 8.12 3.36 -3.48
C THR A 100 8.09 4.28 -2.25
N GLY A 101 7.05 4.18 -1.43
CA GLY A 101 6.90 4.98 -0.22
C GLY A 101 7.96 4.69 0.84
N ILE A 102 8.33 3.42 1.00
CA ILE A 102 9.44 3.00 1.87
C ILE A 102 10.75 3.60 1.36
N VAL A 103 11.00 3.60 0.03
CA VAL A 103 12.19 4.25 -0.55
C VAL A 103 12.18 5.76 -0.32
N ASN A 104 11.01 6.42 -0.39
CA ASN A 104 10.90 7.84 -0.06
C ASN A 104 11.26 8.12 1.41
N LEU A 105 10.77 7.29 2.34
CA LEU A 105 11.14 7.39 3.75
C LEU A 105 12.64 7.15 3.95
N THR A 106 13.21 6.17 3.26
CA THR A 106 14.65 5.89 3.32
C THR A 106 15.47 7.10 2.91
N ARG A 107 15.14 7.77 1.80
CA ARG A 107 15.85 8.99 1.38
C ARG A 107 15.73 10.10 2.42
N ARG A 108 14.51 10.36 2.91
CA ARG A 108 14.26 11.36 3.96
C ARG A 108 15.13 11.13 5.18
N TYR A 109 15.12 9.92 5.74
CA TYR A 109 15.87 9.65 6.97
C TYR A 109 17.36 9.49 6.73
N ALA A 110 17.80 9.05 5.55
CA ALA A 110 19.21 8.98 5.22
C ALA A 110 19.86 10.37 5.16
N ASP A 111 19.14 11.38 4.65
CA ASP A 111 19.64 12.77 4.56
C ASP A 111 19.87 13.39 5.96
N GLU A 112 19.10 12.96 6.96
CA GLU A 112 19.19 13.43 8.36
C GLU A 112 20.04 12.52 9.26
N TYR A 113 20.53 11.38 8.75
CA TYR A 113 21.22 10.37 9.55
C TYR A 113 22.74 10.60 9.59
N GLU A 114 23.26 10.90 10.78
CA GLU A 114 24.69 11.16 11.02
C GLU A 114 25.50 9.91 11.40
N GLY A 115 24.85 8.75 11.60
CA GLY A 115 25.52 7.51 12.00
C GLY A 115 26.10 6.71 10.82
N ASP A 116 26.80 5.63 11.15
CA ASP A 116 27.18 4.60 10.17
C ASP A 116 26.17 3.45 10.21
N ALA A 117 25.60 3.13 9.05
CA ALA A 117 24.63 2.06 8.86
C ALA A 117 24.91 1.40 7.51
N ALA A 118 24.68 0.09 7.39
CA ALA A 118 24.76 -0.61 6.11
C ALA A 118 23.82 0.03 5.08
N LEU A 119 22.59 0.38 5.49
CA LEU A 119 21.65 1.04 4.58
C LEU A 119 22.18 2.41 4.09
N LYS A 120 22.82 3.18 4.97
CA LYS A 120 23.41 4.49 4.62
C LYS A 120 24.54 4.32 3.60
N ARG A 121 25.42 3.34 3.80
CA ARG A 121 26.53 3.05 2.89
C ARG A 121 26.05 2.63 1.49
N LEU A 122 24.99 1.83 1.39
CA LEU A 122 24.39 1.49 0.08
C LEU A 122 23.94 2.75 -0.67
N ILE A 123 23.27 3.67 0.03
CA ILE A 123 22.79 4.93 -0.55
C ILE A 123 23.97 5.81 -0.98
N ASP A 124 24.98 5.97 -0.12
CA ASP A 124 26.16 6.81 -0.39
C ASP A 124 27.00 6.28 -1.55
N ASN A 125 27.02 4.95 -1.74
CA ASN A 125 27.67 4.29 -2.86
C ASN A 125 26.85 4.35 -4.17
N GLY A 126 25.63 4.89 -4.12
CA GLY A 126 24.72 4.95 -5.27
C GLY A 126 24.11 3.60 -5.66
N GLU A 127 24.04 2.66 -4.72
CA GLU A 127 23.44 1.34 -4.94
C GLU A 127 21.91 1.42 -4.94
N GLU A 128 21.26 0.49 -5.64
CA GLU A 128 19.80 0.43 -5.67
C GLU A 128 19.25 -0.07 -4.35
N VAL A 129 18.44 0.75 -3.68
CA VAL A 129 17.74 0.40 -2.44
C VAL A 129 16.27 0.12 -2.72
N THR A 130 15.82 -1.05 -2.30
CA THR A 130 14.42 -1.48 -2.40
C THR A 130 13.77 -1.59 -1.03
N ALA A 131 12.43 -1.65 -0.97
CA ALA A 131 11.72 -1.97 0.26
C ALA A 131 12.18 -3.29 0.89
N LYS A 132 12.51 -4.29 0.07
CA LYS A 132 13.04 -5.58 0.54
C LYS A 132 14.38 -5.38 1.26
N THR A 133 15.31 -4.63 0.66
CA THR A 133 16.61 -4.30 1.25
C THR A 133 16.46 -3.65 2.62
N VAL A 134 15.56 -2.68 2.74
CA VAL A 134 15.28 -1.99 4.02
C VAL A 134 14.78 -2.98 5.08
N PHE A 135 13.83 -3.84 4.74
CA PHE A 135 13.28 -4.80 5.71
C PHE A 135 14.27 -5.91 6.09
N GLU A 136 15.14 -6.33 5.18
CA GLU A 136 16.20 -7.30 5.46
C GLU A 136 17.23 -6.70 6.43
N LEU A 137 17.72 -5.49 6.16
CA LEU A 137 18.64 -4.79 7.05
C LEU A 137 18.01 -4.46 8.42
N ALA A 138 16.73 -4.10 8.46
CA ALA A 138 16.02 -3.89 9.72
C ALA A 138 15.96 -5.17 10.59
N LYS A 139 15.81 -6.36 9.97
CA LYS A 139 15.87 -7.65 10.69
C LYS A 139 17.26 -7.95 11.24
N GLU A 140 18.30 -7.48 10.56
CA GLU A 140 19.69 -7.61 10.98
C GLU A 140 20.10 -6.57 12.04
N GLY A 141 19.22 -5.62 12.36
CA GLY A 141 19.46 -4.60 13.38
C GLY A 141 20.13 -3.33 12.87
N ASP A 142 20.11 -3.07 11.56
CA ASP A 142 20.61 -1.81 10.99
C ASP A 142 19.79 -0.62 11.51
N ASP A 143 20.47 0.34 12.14
CA ASP A 143 19.83 1.45 12.84
C ASP A 143 18.99 2.35 11.92
N LEU A 144 19.51 2.70 10.74
CA LEU A 144 18.78 3.52 9.77
C LEU A 144 17.57 2.76 9.20
N ALA A 145 17.74 1.47 8.88
CA ALA A 145 16.64 0.63 8.41
C ALA A 145 15.55 0.48 9.48
N LEU A 146 15.91 0.36 10.76
CA LEU A 146 14.96 0.34 11.88
C LEU A 146 14.21 1.66 12.03
N ILE A 147 14.84 2.81 11.79
CA ILE A 147 14.18 4.13 11.78
C ILE A 147 13.12 4.18 10.66
N VAL A 148 13.48 3.75 9.46
CA VAL A 148 12.56 3.70 8.31
C VAL A 148 11.39 2.75 8.60
N TYR A 149 11.68 1.53 9.05
CA TYR A 149 10.69 0.52 9.41
C TYR A 149 9.70 1.03 10.46
N ARG A 150 10.19 1.66 11.53
CA ARG A 150 9.33 2.20 12.60
C ARG A 150 8.40 3.30 12.09
N ASN A 151 8.89 4.19 11.22
CA ASN A 151 8.06 5.25 10.67
C ASN A 151 7.03 4.71 9.67
N PHE A 152 7.44 3.78 8.80
CA PHE A 152 6.51 3.02 7.95
C PHE A 152 5.39 2.38 8.79
N SER A 153 5.75 1.64 9.85
CA SER A 153 4.79 0.97 10.74
C SER A 153 3.89 1.95 11.49
N ARG A 154 4.42 3.12 11.87
CA ARG A 154 3.64 4.18 12.52
C ARG A 154 2.55 4.72 11.59
N TYR A 155 2.90 5.08 10.35
CA TYR A 155 1.93 5.60 9.38
C TYR A 155 0.88 4.55 9.02
N LEU A 156 1.29 3.30 8.84
CA LEU A 156 0.38 2.19 8.62
C LEU A 156 -0.56 1.99 9.83
N GLY A 157 -0.02 2.02 11.05
CA GLY A 157 -0.81 1.91 12.28
C GLY A 157 -1.82 3.04 12.45
N ILE A 158 -1.47 4.27 12.09
CA ILE A 158 -2.40 5.42 12.08
C ILE A 158 -3.57 5.19 11.11
N ALA A 159 -3.30 4.65 9.93
CA ALA A 159 -4.35 4.39 8.93
C ALA A 159 -5.28 3.23 9.32
N CYS A 160 -4.79 2.28 10.12
CA CYS A 160 -5.55 1.11 10.55
C CYS A 160 -6.36 1.31 11.85
N ALA A 161 -6.08 2.37 12.63
CA ALA A 161 -6.72 2.65 13.92
C ALA A 161 -8.04 3.43 13.76
#